data_AF-A0A534K6M5-F1
#
_entry.id   AF-A0A534K6M5-F1
#
_cell.length_a   1.000
_cell.length_b   1.000
_cell.length_c   1.000
_cell.angle_alpha   90.00
_cell.angle_beta   90.00
_cell.angle_gamma   90.00
#
_symmetry.space_group_name_H-M   'P 1'
#
loop_
_entity.id
_entity.type
_entity.pdbx_description
1 polymer ?
#
loop_
_entity_poly.entity_id
_entity_poly.type
_entity_poly.pdbx_seq_one_letter_code
_entity_poly.pdbx_strand_id
1 'polypeptide(L)'
;MALDRLRASLAGAPVVRFGDYEYFVHPITDGIPLGDPAVLEEVTDALVRAGDWTRCDKIVTAESMGFPLVAVLSLKTRKPYVFIRKRKYGLPGETSLKQATGYSRADMFINNIDRGDRVVFVDDVLSTGGTLYAVVKALRALGAEVLEALIVFEKTGEKARMEKDLGLTIRTLIRVEVRDGRLVERP
;
A
#
# COMPACT_ATOMS: atom_id res chain seq x y z
N MET A 1 12.34 12.74 -8.62
CA MET A 1 11.13 12.84 -9.48
C MET A 1 10.35 14.05 -9.04
N ALA A 2 9.85 14.85 -9.98
CA ALA A 2 8.89 15.89 -9.65
C ALA A 2 7.59 15.20 -9.22
N LEU A 3 7.17 15.44 -7.98
CA LEU A 3 5.90 14.98 -7.38
C LEU A 3 5.10 16.24 -7.02
N ASP A 4 5.11 17.21 -7.93
CA ASP A 4 4.74 18.58 -7.61
C ASP A 4 3.24 18.70 -7.39
N ARG A 5 2.43 17.89 -8.11
CA ARG A 5 0.98 17.84 -7.91
C ARG A 5 0.64 17.14 -6.59
N LEU A 6 1.30 16.02 -6.27
CA LEU A 6 1.14 15.33 -5.00
C LEU A 6 1.56 16.21 -3.81
N ARG A 7 2.64 16.98 -3.95
CA ARG A 7 3.09 17.93 -2.92
C ARG A 7 2.10 19.07 -2.76
N ALA A 8 1.62 19.64 -3.86
CA ALA A 8 0.61 20.69 -3.83
C ALA A 8 -0.70 20.20 -3.18
N SER A 9 -1.09 18.94 -3.40
CA SER A 9 -2.32 18.38 -2.84
C SER A 9 -2.28 18.18 -1.32
N LEU A 10 -1.10 18.14 -0.70
CA LEU A 10 -0.97 18.04 0.77
C LEU A 10 -1.65 19.20 1.49
N ALA A 11 -1.52 20.42 0.96
CA ALA A 11 -2.06 21.63 1.61
C ALA A 11 -3.59 21.64 1.70
N GLY A 12 -4.27 20.92 0.81
CA GLY A 12 -5.73 20.77 0.78
C GLY A 12 -6.26 19.56 1.55
N ALA A 13 -5.38 18.71 2.09
CA ALA A 13 -5.76 17.49 2.78
C ALA A 13 -6.32 17.79 4.19
N PRO A 14 -7.60 17.46 4.47
CA PRO A 14 -8.15 17.64 5.81
C PRO A 14 -7.42 16.77 6.82
N VAL A 15 -7.31 17.25 8.05
CA VAL A 15 -6.89 16.44 9.20
C VAL A 15 -8.09 16.31 10.13
N VAL A 16 -8.45 15.06 10.43
CA VAL A 16 -9.52 14.71 11.36
C VAL A 16 -8.93 14.06 12.61
N ARG A 17 -9.58 14.30 13.75
CA ARG A 17 -9.10 13.82 15.05
C ARG A 17 -10.01 12.72 15.59
N PHE A 18 -9.43 11.56 15.86
CA PHE A 18 -10.08 10.43 16.52
C PHE A 18 -9.49 10.27 17.92
N GLY A 19 -10.09 10.94 18.92
CA GLY A 19 -9.52 11.00 20.27
C GLY A 19 -8.16 11.72 20.27
N ASP A 20 -7.10 10.99 20.62
CA ASP A 20 -5.72 11.51 20.62
C ASP A 20 -4.97 11.28 19.30
N TYR A 21 -5.64 10.68 18.31
CA TYR A 21 -5.03 10.35 17.03
C TYR A 21 -5.43 11.33 15.93
N GLU A 22 -4.44 11.91 15.26
CA GLU A 22 -4.65 12.72 14.06
C GLU A 22 -4.50 11.89 12.79
N TYR A 23 -5.56 11.89 11.98
CA TYR A 23 -5.67 11.20 10.71
C TYR A 23 -5.75 12.22 9.59
N PHE A 24 -4.83 12.17 8.63
CA PHE A 24 -4.98 12.97 7.41
C PHE A 24 -5.89 12.22 6.46
N VAL A 25 -6.73 12.96 5.75
CA VAL A 25 -7.65 12.45 4.74
C VAL A 25 -7.16 13.01 3.41
N HIS A 26 -6.83 12.14 2.46
CA HIS A 26 -6.28 12.57 1.17
C HIS A 26 -7.00 11.89 0.00
N PRO A 27 -7.23 12.57 -1.14
CA PRO A 27 -7.97 11.97 -2.25
C PRO A 27 -7.32 10.68 -2.79
N ILE A 28 -5.98 10.59 -2.76
CA ILE A 28 -5.23 9.39 -3.18
C ILE A 28 -5.39 8.21 -2.22
N THR A 29 -5.66 8.45 -0.95
CA THR A 29 -5.82 7.41 0.09
C THR A 29 -7.31 7.07 0.24
N ASP A 30 -8.11 8.07 0.62
CA ASP A 30 -9.48 7.91 1.10
C ASP A 30 -10.55 8.14 0.03
N GLY A 31 -10.16 8.64 -1.14
CA GLY A 31 -11.10 9.07 -2.18
C GLY A 31 -11.87 10.34 -1.83
N ILE A 32 -11.48 11.03 -0.75
CA ILE A 32 -12.05 12.30 -0.30
C ILE A 32 -10.94 13.24 0.19
N PRO A 33 -11.08 14.58 0.04
CA PRO A 33 -12.02 15.29 -0.85
C PRO A 33 -11.90 14.89 -2.33
N LEU A 34 -12.63 15.54 -3.23
CA LEU A 34 -12.63 15.20 -4.66
C LEU A 34 -11.19 15.08 -5.21
N GLY A 35 -10.87 13.92 -5.80
CA GLY A 35 -9.56 13.65 -6.36
C GLY A 35 -9.37 14.26 -7.74
N ASP A 36 -8.16 14.78 -7.98
CA ASP A 36 -7.71 15.22 -9.30
C ASP A 36 -7.04 14.04 -10.04
N PRO A 37 -7.52 13.65 -11.23
CA PRO A 37 -6.92 12.57 -12.01
C PRO A 37 -5.44 12.81 -12.33
N ALA A 38 -4.99 14.07 -12.45
CA ALA A 38 -3.59 14.39 -12.72
C ALA A 38 -2.68 14.05 -11.52
N VAL A 39 -3.19 14.10 -10.29
CA VAL A 39 -2.45 13.66 -9.09
C VAL A 39 -2.36 12.13 -9.09
N LEU A 40 -3.44 11.42 -9.42
CA LEU A 40 -3.43 9.95 -9.51
C LEU A 40 -2.48 9.46 -10.61
N GLU A 41 -2.48 10.13 -11.77
CA GLU A 41 -1.55 9.83 -12.85
C GLU A 41 -0.09 10.06 -12.41
N GLU A 42 0.22 11.21 -11.79
CA GLU A 42 1.57 11.51 -11.30
C GLU A 42 2.06 10.49 -10.27
N VAL A 43 1.21 10.14 -9.30
CA VAL A 43 1.51 9.14 -8.26
C VAL A 43 1.78 7.79 -8.90
N THR A 44 0.89 7.32 -9.77
CA THR A 44 1.02 5.99 -10.37
C THR A 44 2.20 5.91 -11.34
N ASP A 45 2.51 6.98 -12.08
CA ASP A 45 3.73 7.07 -12.88
C ASP A 45 5.00 7.02 -12.01
N ALA A 46 4.98 7.68 -10.84
CA ALA A 46 6.09 7.61 -9.91
C ALA A 46 6.26 6.20 -9.32
N LEU A 47 5.17 5.52 -8.96
CA LEU A 47 5.20 4.12 -8.52
C LEU A 47 5.71 3.19 -9.63
N VAL A 48 5.29 3.38 -10.89
CA VAL A 48 5.81 2.61 -12.04
C VAL A 48 7.33 2.76 -12.13
N ARG A 49 7.85 3.98 -12.04
CA ARG A 49 9.30 4.21 -12.11
C ARG A 49 10.06 3.73 -10.87
N ALA A 50 9.42 3.70 -9.71
CA ALA A 50 10.04 3.27 -8.46
C ALA A 50 10.21 1.75 -8.38
N GLY A 51 9.23 0.99 -8.89
CA GLY A 51 9.23 -0.47 -8.83
C GLY A 51 9.97 -1.17 -9.97
N ASP A 52 10.46 -2.38 -9.70
CA ASP A 52 10.91 -3.34 -10.70
C ASP A 52 9.77 -4.31 -11.06
N TRP A 53 9.15 -4.02 -12.20
CA TRP A 53 8.04 -4.80 -12.72
C TRP A 53 8.48 -5.97 -13.62
N THR A 54 9.77 -6.10 -13.93
CA THR A 54 10.25 -7.10 -14.90
C THR A 54 10.01 -8.53 -14.41
N ARG A 55 10.18 -8.75 -13.11
CA ARG A 55 9.98 -10.03 -12.42
C ARG A 55 8.62 -10.16 -11.74
N CYS A 56 7.80 -9.11 -11.73
CA CYS A 56 6.50 -9.13 -11.09
C CYS A 56 5.51 -9.99 -11.89
N ASP A 57 4.89 -10.97 -11.24
CA ASP A 57 3.83 -11.79 -11.81
C ASP A 57 2.45 -11.22 -11.45
N LYS A 58 2.26 -10.74 -10.21
CA LYS A 58 0.98 -10.21 -9.70
C LYS A 58 1.21 -8.99 -8.80
N ILE A 59 0.34 -7.99 -8.90
CA ILE A 59 0.28 -6.85 -7.96
C ILE A 59 -0.69 -7.21 -6.84
N VAL A 60 -0.29 -7.03 -5.58
CA VAL A 60 -1.13 -7.31 -4.41
C VAL A 60 -1.36 -6.01 -3.64
N THR A 61 -2.59 -5.79 -3.19
CA THR A 61 -2.89 -4.71 -2.23
C THR A 61 -3.96 -5.14 -1.23
N ALA A 62 -4.07 -4.42 -0.12
CA ALA A 62 -5.11 -4.62 0.88
C ALA A 62 -6.23 -3.60 0.72
N GLU A 63 -7.45 -4.01 1.04
CA GLU A 63 -8.59 -3.11 0.94
C GLU A 63 -8.51 -1.93 1.92
N SER A 64 -9.05 -0.76 1.58
CA SER A 64 -9.67 -0.40 0.28
C SER A 64 -8.87 0.66 -0.47
N MET A 65 -8.01 1.40 0.24
CA MET A 65 -7.32 2.59 -0.26
C MET A 65 -6.35 2.30 -1.40
N GLY A 66 -5.73 1.11 -1.43
CA GLY A 66 -4.79 0.74 -2.50
C GLY A 66 -5.45 0.35 -3.83
N PHE A 67 -6.78 0.17 -3.90
CA PHE A 67 -7.42 -0.32 -5.13
C PHE A 67 -7.30 0.61 -6.34
N PRO A 68 -7.52 1.93 -6.23
CA PRO A 68 -7.36 2.83 -7.38
C PRO A 68 -5.92 2.82 -7.90
N LEU A 69 -4.94 2.80 -6.98
CA LEU A 69 -3.52 2.72 -7.31
C LEU A 69 -3.21 1.46 -8.11
N VAL A 70 -3.61 0.29 -7.60
CA VAL A 70 -3.33 -0.99 -8.23
C VAL A 70 -4.07 -1.18 -9.55
N ALA A 71 -5.30 -0.69 -9.67
CA ALA A 71 -6.04 -0.72 -10.93
C ALA A 71 -5.28 0.03 -12.04
N VAL A 72 -4.81 1.25 -11.77
CA VAL A 72 -4.05 2.04 -12.74
C VAL A 72 -2.66 1.43 -12.99
N LEU A 73 -1.97 0.96 -11.94
CA LEU A 73 -0.68 0.29 -12.09
C LEU A 73 -0.77 -0.97 -12.95
N SER A 74 -1.82 -1.76 -12.80
CA SER A 74 -2.05 -2.94 -13.64
C SER A 74 -2.14 -2.57 -15.12
N LEU A 75 -2.89 -1.52 -15.45
CA LEU A 75 -2.99 -1.02 -16.83
C LEU A 75 -1.65 -0.54 -17.38
N LYS A 76 -0.88 0.21 -16.57
CA LYS A 76 0.42 0.77 -16.97
C LYS A 76 1.51 -0.29 -17.10
N THR A 77 1.53 -1.28 -16.22
CA THR A 77 2.58 -2.32 -16.14
C THR A 77 2.23 -3.62 -16.86
N ARG A 78 0.97 -3.77 -17.30
CA ARG A 78 0.41 -5.00 -17.86
C ARG A 78 0.53 -6.22 -16.94
N LYS A 79 0.52 -5.98 -15.62
CA LYS A 79 0.54 -7.04 -14.60
C LYS A 79 -0.87 -7.27 -14.04
N PRO A 80 -1.31 -8.52 -13.88
CA PRO A 80 -2.57 -8.81 -13.20
C PRO A 80 -2.47 -8.39 -11.72
N TYR A 81 -3.64 -8.21 -11.08
CA TYR A 81 -3.71 -7.86 -9.67
C TYR A 81 -4.65 -8.75 -8.88
N VAL A 82 -4.40 -8.84 -7.59
CA VAL A 82 -5.25 -9.52 -6.60
C VAL A 82 -5.40 -8.66 -5.35
N PHE A 83 -6.53 -8.80 -4.67
CA PHE A 83 -6.89 -7.96 -3.53
C PHE A 83 -7.07 -8.78 -2.27
N ILE A 84 -6.54 -8.27 -1.17
CA ILE A 84 -6.80 -8.78 0.18
C ILE A 84 -8.07 -8.08 0.69
N ARG A 85 -9.01 -8.87 1.21
CA ARG A 85 -10.34 -8.42 1.63
C ARG A 85 -10.61 -8.83 3.07
N LYS A 86 -11.35 -8.02 3.84
CA LYS A 86 -11.85 -8.44 5.17
C LYS A 86 -13.05 -9.36 5.03
N ARG A 87 -13.80 -9.25 3.95
CA ARG A 87 -14.93 -10.13 3.65
C ARG A 87 -14.43 -11.47 3.09
N LYS A 88 -14.90 -12.56 3.70
CA LYS A 88 -14.78 -13.92 3.16
C LYS A 88 -15.84 -14.15 2.08
N TYR A 89 -15.44 -14.66 0.91
CA TYR A 89 -16.33 -15.01 -0.19
C TYR A 89 -16.61 -16.51 -0.31
N GLY A 90 -15.77 -17.37 0.29
CA GLY A 90 -15.96 -18.83 0.26
C GLY A 90 -15.66 -19.48 -1.10
N LEU A 91 -14.93 -18.79 -1.98
CA LEU A 91 -14.53 -19.31 -3.27
C LEU A 91 -13.34 -20.29 -3.14
N PRO A 92 -13.19 -21.26 -4.06
CA PRO A 92 -12.01 -22.13 -4.09
C PRO A 92 -10.70 -21.33 -4.11
N GLY A 93 -9.71 -21.79 -3.35
CA GLY A 93 -8.40 -21.14 -3.24
C GLY A 93 -8.36 -19.90 -2.35
N GLU A 94 -9.47 -19.53 -1.68
CA GLU A 94 -9.47 -18.45 -0.70
C GLU A 94 -8.72 -18.87 0.57
N THR A 95 -7.71 -18.08 0.95
CA THR A 95 -6.92 -18.32 2.15
C THR A 95 -7.12 -17.20 3.16
N SER A 96 -7.35 -17.59 4.43
CA SER A 96 -7.32 -16.66 5.55
C SER A 96 -5.88 -16.30 5.92
N LEU A 97 -5.56 -15.01 5.99
CA LEU A 97 -4.25 -14.55 6.47
C LEU A 97 -4.01 -14.89 7.95
N LYS A 98 -5.06 -15.13 8.74
CA LYS A 98 -4.93 -15.66 10.11
C LYS A 98 -4.37 -17.08 10.10
N GLN A 99 -4.89 -17.96 9.24
CA GLN A 99 -4.40 -19.34 9.15
C GLN A 99 -2.97 -19.37 8.62
N ALA A 100 -2.64 -18.51 7.66
CA ALA A 100 -1.29 -18.42 7.10
C ALA A 100 -0.26 -17.92 8.13
N THR A 101 -0.64 -17.00 9.03
CA THR A 101 0.34 -16.32 9.91
C THR A 101 0.24 -16.67 11.38
N GLY A 102 -0.89 -17.20 11.85
CA GLY A 102 -1.22 -17.43 13.26
C GLY A 102 -1.47 -16.18 14.11
N TYR A 103 -1.25 -14.96 13.58
CA TYR A 103 -1.12 -13.74 14.39
C TYR A 103 -1.93 -12.52 13.89
N SER A 104 -2.76 -12.66 12.85
CA SER A 104 -3.58 -11.53 12.38
C SER A 104 -4.77 -11.28 13.32
N ARG A 105 -4.93 -10.04 13.82
CA ARG A 105 -6.11 -9.64 14.62
C ARG A 105 -7.38 -9.51 13.78
N ALA A 106 -7.26 -9.09 12.52
CA ALA A 106 -8.39 -8.95 11.60
C ALA A 106 -8.49 -10.17 10.68
N ASP A 107 -9.72 -10.64 10.44
CA ASP A 107 -9.97 -11.65 9.41
C ASP A 107 -9.76 -11.00 8.05
N MET A 108 -8.67 -11.36 7.39
CA MET A 108 -8.34 -10.96 6.03
C MET A 108 -8.20 -12.21 5.17
N PHE A 109 -8.60 -12.10 3.92
CA PHE A 109 -8.70 -13.19 2.96
C PHE A 109 -8.08 -12.78 1.63
N ILE A 110 -7.42 -13.72 0.97
CA ILE A 110 -6.83 -13.54 -0.36
C ILE A 110 -7.07 -14.79 -1.21
N ASN A 111 -7.23 -14.59 -2.51
CA ASN A 111 -7.33 -15.64 -3.52
C ASN A 111 -6.21 -15.48 -4.56
N ASN A 112 -6.03 -16.51 -5.39
CA ASN A 112 -5.19 -16.47 -6.59
C ASN A 112 -3.70 -16.19 -6.30
N ILE A 113 -3.23 -16.66 -5.14
CA ILE A 113 -1.81 -16.71 -4.79
C ILE A 113 -1.37 -18.17 -4.80
N ASP A 114 -0.40 -18.45 -5.64
CA ASP A 114 0.18 -19.76 -5.87
C ASP A 114 1.64 -19.78 -5.39
N ARG A 115 2.12 -20.97 -5.00
CA ARG A 115 3.51 -21.13 -4.58
C ARG A 115 4.46 -20.78 -5.72
N GLY A 116 5.41 -19.89 -5.46
CA GLY A 116 6.39 -19.41 -6.44
C GLY A 116 5.98 -18.12 -7.17
N ASP A 117 4.76 -17.60 -6.95
CA ASP A 117 4.37 -16.28 -7.45
C ASP A 117 5.34 -15.20 -6.97
N ARG A 118 5.77 -14.33 -7.87
CA ARG A 118 6.54 -13.14 -7.52
C ARG A 118 5.63 -11.93 -7.49
N VAL A 119 5.48 -11.32 -6.31
CA VAL A 119 4.47 -10.29 -6.08
C VAL A 119 5.09 -8.97 -5.65
N VAL A 120 4.52 -7.87 -6.16
CA VAL A 120 4.78 -6.51 -5.66
C VAL A 120 3.60 -6.10 -4.81
N PHE A 121 3.87 -5.74 -3.55
CA PHE A 121 2.83 -5.19 -2.66
C PHE A 121 2.73 -3.69 -2.88
N VAL A 122 1.51 -3.17 -3.03
CA VAL A 122 1.26 -1.74 -3.18
C VAL A 122 0.29 -1.28 -2.10
N ASP A 123 0.60 -0.18 -1.44
CA ASP A 123 -0.27 0.41 -0.43
C ASP A 123 -0.26 1.94 -0.51
N ASP A 124 -1.23 2.57 0.15
CA ASP A 124 -1.37 4.01 0.14
C ASP A 124 -0.49 4.68 1.22
N VAL A 125 -0.49 4.16 2.45
CA VAL A 125 0.22 4.76 3.60
C VAL A 125 1.01 3.75 4.43
N LEU A 126 2.30 4.01 4.63
CA LEU A 126 3.14 3.33 5.61
C LEU A 126 3.09 4.09 6.94
N SER A 127 2.24 3.62 7.85
CA SER A 127 2.17 4.13 9.23
C SER A 127 2.89 3.20 10.21
N THR A 128 2.18 2.47 11.06
CA THR A 128 2.78 1.55 12.03
C THR A 128 3.41 0.30 11.40
N GLY A 129 3.16 0.04 10.11
CA GLY A 129 3.63 -1.13 9.38
C GLY A 129 2.84 -2.42 9.66
N GLY A 130 1.83 -2.39 10.54
CA GLY A 130 1.08 -3.59 10.92
C GLY A 130 0.46 -4.34 9.74
N THR A 131 -0.14 -3.61 8.79
CA THR A 131 -0.67 -4.19 7.54
C THR A 131 0.44 -4.84 6.72
N LEU A 132 1.54 -4.10 6.46
CA LEU A 132 2.67 -4.60 5.69
C LEU A 132 3.24 -5.90 6.28
N TYR A 133 3.50 -5.94 7.59
CA TYR A 133 3.98 -7.14 8.27
C TYR A 133 3.03 -8.33 8.10
N ALA A 134 1.73 -8.10 8.36
CA ALA A 134 0.73 -9.15 8.28
C ALA A 134 0.62 -9.71 6.85
N VAL A 135 0.59 -8.83 5.85
CA VAL A 135 0.47 -9.20 4.44
C VAL A 135 1.71 -9.94 3.95
N VAL A 136 2.91 -9.38 4.18
CA VAL A 136 4.17 -10.00 3.71
C VAL A 136 4.36 -11.37 4.34
N LYS A 137 4.11 -11.51 5.65
CA LYS A 137 4.19 -12.81 6.33
C LYS A 137 3.19 -13.81 5.75
N ALA A 138 1.96 -13.38 5.47
CA ALA A 138 0.93 -14.25 4.94
C ALA A 138 1.23 -14.72 3.50
N LEU A 139 1.67 -13.79 2.63
CA LEU A 139 2.07 -14.12 1.26
C LEU A 139 3.24 -15.11 1.22
N ARG A 140 4.24 -14.91 2.09
CA ARG A 140 5.37 -15.86 2.22
C ARG A 140 4.94 -17.21 2.76
N ALA A 141 4.01 -17.25 3.72
CA ALA A 141 3.46 -18.51 4.23
C ALA A 141 2.64 -19.27 3.16
N LEU A 142 2.06 -18.55 2.20
CA LEU A 142 1.45 -19.12 0.99
C LEU A 142 2.48 -19.56 -0.07
N GLY A 143 3.77 -19.30 0.17
CA GLY A 143 4.87 -19.67 -0.71
C GLY A 143 5.15 -18.69 -1.85
N ALA A 144 4.62 -17.47 -1.80
CA ALA A 144 4.95 -16.40 -2.74
C ALA A 144 6.24 -15.67 -2.35
N GLU A 145 6.98 -15.20 -3.35
CA GLU A 145 8.13 -14.29 -3.21
C GLU A 145 7.60 -12.85 -3.26
N VAL A 146 7.62 -12.14 -2.12
CA VAL A 146 7.34 -10.70 -2.10
C VAL A 146 8.61 -9.95 -2.52
N LEU A 147 8.60 -9.34 -3.70
CA LEU A 147 9.77 -8.68 -4.31
C LEU A 147 10.10 -7.36 -3.60
N GLU A 148 9.08 -6.50 -3.46
CA GLU A 148 9.18 -5.20 -2.81
C GLU A 148 7.79 -4.69 -2.40
N ALA A 149 7.79 -3.65 -1.59
CA ALA A 149 6.60 -2.86 -1.28
C ALA A 149 6.74 -1.44 -1.85
N LEU A 150 5.72 -0.98 -2.57
CA LEU A 150 5.62 0.38 -3.12
C LEU A 150 4.49 1.12 -2.42
N ILE A 151 4.82 2.25 -1.80
CA ILE A 151 3.88 2.97 -0.93
C ILE A 151 3.89 4.45 -1.28
N VAL A 152 2.72 5.10 -1.29
CA VAL A 152 2.64 6.53 -1.64
C VAL A 152 3.20 7.37 -0.49
N PHE A 153 2.61 7.28 0.69
CA PHE A 153 2.96 8.12 1.84
C PHE A 153 3.70 7.34 2.93
N GLU A 154 4.80 7.90 3.45
CA GLU A 154 5.47 7.42 4.66
C GLU A 154 5.15 8.32 5.84
N LYS A 155 4.48 7.80 6.86
CA LYS A 155 4.12 8.51 8.11
C LYS A 155 4.89 7.96 9.32
N THR A 156 6.06 7.35 9.11
CA THR A 156 6.81 6.64 10.15
C THR A 156 8.31 6.89 10.06
N GLY A 157 8.99 6.83 11.22
CA GLY A 157 10.46 6.80 11.29
C GLY A 157 11.03 5.37 11.25
N GLU A 158 10.18 4.35 11.30
CA GLU A 158 10.60 2.95 11.50
C GLU A 158 10.82 2.18 10.19
N LYS A 159 10.75 2.82 9.01
CA LYS A 159 10.84 2.13 7.71
C LYS A 159 12.09 1.26 7.58
N ALA A 160 13.27 1.79 7.90
CA ALA A 160 14.53 1.05 7.78
C ALA A 160 14.57 -0.20 8.67
N ARG A 161 13.94 -0.13 9.86
CA ARG A 161 13.77 -1.28 10.73
C ARG A 161 12.82 -2.31 10.09
N MET A 162 11.71 -1.87 9.50
CA MET A 162 10.79 -2.76 8.80
C MET A 162 11.44 -3.47 7.61
N GLU A 163 12.27 -2.76 6.82
CA GLU A 163 13.02 -3.35 5.72
C GLU A 163 13.96 -4.46 6.22
N LYS A 164 14.66 -4.22 7.33
CA LYS A 164 15.53 -5.21 7.97
C LYS A 164 14.75 -6.41 8.50
N ASP A 165 13.69 -6.17 9.25
CA ASP A 165 12.89 -7.21 9.90
C ASP A 165 12.19 -8.10 8.85
N LEU A 166 11.77 -7.52 7.73
CA LEU A 166 11.16 -8.24 6.62
C LEU A 166 12.17 -8.78 5.61
N GLY A 167 13.41 -8.30 5.56
CA GLY A 167 14.31 -8.56 4.44
C GLY A 167 13.66 -8.17 3.11
N LEU A 168 13.00 -7.00 3.07
CA LEU A 168 12.18 -6.53 1.95
C LEU A 168 12.50 -5.06 1.67
N THR A 169 12.66 -4.69 0.40
CA THR A 169 12.78 -3.28 0.03
C THR A 169 11.42 -2.59 0.12
N ILE A 170 11.36 -1.45 0.82
CA ILE A 170 10.15 -0.63 0.96
C ILE A 170 10.41 0.75 0.34
N ARG A 171 9.78 1.01 -0.81
CA ARG A 171 9.88 2.29 -1.50
C ARG A 171 8.68 3.16 -1.15
N THR A 172 8.95 4.38 -0.73
CA THR A 172 7.94 5.39 -0.42
C THR A 172 8.13 6.59 -1.34
N LEU A 173 7.04 7.19 -1.84
CA LEU A 173 7.15 8.35 -2.74
C LEU A 173 7.42 9.65 -1.98
N ILE A 174 6.69 9.88 -0.89
CA ILE A 174 6.79 11.10 -0.10
C ILE A 174 6.68 10.77 1.39
N ARG A 175 7.50 11.44 2.21
CA ARG A 175 7.44 11.35 3.66
C ARG A 175 6.56 12.48 4.17
N VAL A 176 5.63 12.18 5.06
CA VAL A 176 4.66 13.16 5.56
C VAL A 176 4.47 13.06 7.06
N GLU A 177 4.07 14.17 7.66
CA GLU A 177 3.59 14.23 9.04
C GLU A 177 2.39 15.17 9.15
N VAL A 178 1.63 15.01 10.22
CA VAL A 178 0.68 16.03 10.64
C VAL A 178 1.41 16.96 11.60
N ARG A 179 1.45 18.25 11.26
CA ARG A 179 2.03 19.32 12.08
C ARG A 179 1.05 20.47 12.15
N ASP A 180 0.70 20.88 13.37
CA ASP A 180 -0.26 21.96 13.64
C ASP A 180 -1.60 21.76 12.91
N GLY A 181 -2.11 20.52 12.89
CA GLY A 181 -3.37 20.16 12.22
C GLY A 181 -3.31 20.19 10.70
N ARG A 182 -2.11 20.21 10.09
CA ARG A 182 -1.90 20.21 8.63
C ARG A 182 -1.00 19.06 8.20
N LEU A 183 -1.33 18.46 7.06
CA LEU A 183 -0.44 17.49 6.42
C LEU A 183 0.72 18.23 5.73
N VAL A 184 1.95 17.87 6.07
CA VAL A 184 3.16 18.49 5.51
C VAL A 184 4.16 17.42 5.07
N GLU A 185 4.96 17.72 4.04
CA GLU A 185 6.09 16.88 3.63
C GLU A 185 7.22 16.99 4.66
N ARG A 186 7.83 15.84 4.98
CA ARG A 186 9.08 15.75 5.74
C ARG A 186 10.25 15.66 4.76
N PRO A 187 11.37 16.34 5.04
CA PRO A 187 12.59 16.20 4.26
C PRO A 187 13.18 14.79 4.31
#